data_AF-A0A1M6PDD7-F1
#
_entry.id   AF-A0A1M6PDD7-F1
#
_cell.length_a   1.000
_cell.length_b   1.000
_cell.length_c   1.000
_cell.angle_alpha   90.00
_cell.angle_beta   90.00
_cell.angle_gamma   90.00
#
_symmetry.space_group_name_H-M   'P 1'
#
loop_
_entity.id
_entity.type
_entity.pdbx_description
1 polymer ?
#
loop_
_entity_poly.entity_id
_entity_poly.type
_entity_poly.pdbx_seq_one_letter_code
_entity_poly.pdbx_strand_id
1 'polypeptide(L)' 'MDNISKEIQLLIQTEIFQKFLCTDAFKLAQLNALTNLLIKANIDFDTRFTSETRRSSKSITVTIYINSSTTITRTFLFDE' A
#
# COMPACT_ATOMS: atom_id res chain seq x y z
N MET A 1 14.07 -21.28 0.72
CA MET A 1 13.19 -20.23 1.30
C MET A 1 13.34 -19.01 0.41
N ASP A 2 12.97 -19.11 -0.87
CA ASP A 2 13.45 -18.20 -1.94
C ASP A 2 12.34 -17.68 -2.87
N ASN A 3 11.08 -18.06 -2.64
CA ASN A 3 9.97 -17.58 -3.48
C ASN A 3 9.48 -16.20 -3.07
N ILE A 4 9.46 -15.92 -1.77
CA ILE A 4 8.98 -14.64 -1.22
C ILE A 4 9.79 -13.46 -1.78
N SER A 5 11.12 -13.60 -1.91
CA SER A 5 11.99 -12.55 -2.45
C SER A 5 11.71 -12.23 -3.92
N LYS A 6 11.39 -13.24 -4.74
CA LYS A 6 11.04 -13.05 -6.16
C LYS A 6 9.67 -12.41 -6.33
N GLU A 7 8.68 -12.81 -5.54
CA GLU A 7 7.34 -12.22 -5.57
C GLU A 7 7.37 -10.77 -5.09
N ILE A 8 8.13 -10.46 -4.03
CA ILE A 8 8.35 -9.08 -3.59
C ILE A 8 9.09 -8.26 -4.66
N GLN A 9 10.13 -8.83 -5.30
CA GLN A 9 10.81 -8.14 -6.40
C GLN A 9 9.86 -7.83 -7.55
N LEU A 10 9.03 -8.79 -7.95
CA LEU A 10 8.02 -8.60 -8.99
C LEU A 10 7.01 -7.53 -8.58
N LEU A 11 6.59 -7.54 -7.32
CA LEU A 11 5.65 -6.57 -6.76
C LEU A 11 6.25 -5.16 -6.77
N ILE A 12 7.49 -4.97 -6.31
CA ILE A 12 8.19 -3.68 -6.34
C ILE A 12 8.39 -3.18 -7.79
N GLN A 13 8.53 -4.09 -8.75
CA GLN A 13 8.65 -3.75 -10.16
C GLN A 13 7.31 -3.40 -10.83
N THR A 14 6.16 -3.70 -10.21
CA THR A 14 4.88 -3.28 -10.78
C THR A 14 4.69 -1.77 -10.70
N GLU A 15 4.19 -1.18 -11.78
CA GLU A 15 3.93 0.27 -11.87
C GLU A 15 3.00 0.76 -10.76
N ILE A 16 2.08 -0.09 -10.28
CA ILE A 16 1.15 0.24 -9.19
C ILE A 16 1.91 0.41 -7.88
N PHE A 17 2.91 -0.43 -7.62
CA PHE A 17 3.73 -0.34 -6.42
C PHE A 17 4.71 0.84 -6.50
N GLN A 18 5.26 1.13 -7.67
CA GLN A 18 6.08 2.33 -7.86
C GLN A 18 5.26 3.61 -7.71
N LYS A 19 4.02 3.64 -8.24
CA LYS A 19 3.10 4.75 -7.99
C LYS A 19 2.80 4.88 -6.50
N PHE A 20 2.48 3.78 -5.82
CA PHE A 20 2.30 3.77 -4.37
C PHE A 20 3.50 4.34 -3.60
N LEU A 21 4.73 4.09 -4.07
CA LEU A 21 5.95 4.60 -3.44
C LEU A 21 6.25 6.07 -3.78
N CYS A 22 5.89 6.55 -4.97
CA CYS A 22 6.35 7.83 -5.52
C CYS A 22 5.26 8.93 -5.63
N THR A 23 3.98 8.62 -5.39
CA THR A 23 2.90 9.62 -5.53
C THR A 23 2.28 9.98 -4.18
N ASP A 24 2.12 11.28 -3.92
CA ASP A 24 1.41 11.77 -2.72
C ASP A 24 -0.12 11.64 -2.84
N ALA A 25 -0.64 11.60 -4.08
CA ALA A 25 -2.05 11.45 -4.37
C ALA A 25 -2.35 10.05 -4.93
N PHE A 26 -3.16 9.27 -4.19
CA PHE A 26 -3.47 7.89 -4.55
C PHE A 26 -4.98 7.70 -4.73
N LYS A 27 -5.40 7.33 -5.93
CA LYS A 27 -6.83 7.16 -6.24
C LYS A 27 -7.36 5.87 -5.60
N LEU A 28 -8.62 5.87 -5.16
CA LEU A 28 -9.26 4.67 -4.59
C LEU A 28 -9.21 3.46 -5.55
N ALA A 29 -9.35 3.70 -6.85
CA ALA A 29 -9.21 2.64 -7.85
C ALA A 29 -7.80 2.01 -7.89
N GLN A 30 -6.76 2.82 -7.67
CA GLN A 30 -5.37 2.34 -7.60
C GLN A 30 -5.10 1.58 -6.30
N LEU A 31 -5.72 2.01 -5.20
CA LEU A 31 -5.71 1.25 -3.95
C LEU A 31 -6.34 -0.13 -4.12
N ASN A 32 -7.52 -0.21 -4.72
CA ASN A 32 -8.18 -1.50 -4.96
C ASN A 32 -7.32 -2.41 -5.84
N ALA A 33 -6.64 -1.84 -6.85
CA ALA A 33 -5.71 -2.60 -7.69
C ALA A 33 -4.48 -3.09 -6.88
N LEU A 34 -3.92 -2.24 -6.02
CA LEU A 34 -2.80 -2.59 -5.14
C LEU A 34 -3.20 -3.70 -4.15
N THR A 35 -4.32 -3.57 -3.45
CA THR A 35 -4.80 -4.60 -2.52
C THR A 35 -5.07 -5.92 -3.22
N ASN A 36 -5.64 -5.90 -4.43
CA ASN A 36 -5.82 -7.12 -5.21
C ASN A 36 -4.49 -7.79 -5.59
N LEU A 37 -3.46 -7.01 -5.93
CA LEU A 37 -2.13 -7.54 -6.18
C LEU A 37 -1.49 -8.15 -4.93
N LEU A 38 -1.63 -7.48 -3.78
CA LEU A 38 -1.11 -7.98 -2.50
C LEU A 38 -1.80 -9.29 -2.08
N ILE A 39 -3.13 -9.37 -2.22
CA ILE A 39 -3.90 -10.60 -1.98
C ILE A 39 -3.42 -11.71 -2.91
N LYS A 40 -3.28 -11.42 -4.21
CA LYS A 40 -2.83 -12.41 -5.21
C LYS A 40 -1.40 -12.91 -4.95
N ALA A 41 -0.54 -12.03 -4.45
CA ALA A 41 0.84 -12.33 -4.09
C ALA A 41 0.97 -12.95 -2.68
N ASN A 42 -0.13 -13.15 -1.96
CA ASN A 42 -0.16 -13.67 -0.59
C ASN A 42 0.78 -12.89 0.36
N ILE A 43 0.77 -11.56 0.22
CA ILE A 43 1.55 -10.64 1.05
C ILE A 43 0.64 -10.07 2.13
N ASP A 44 1.10 -10.09 3.37
CA ASP A 44 0.37 -9.50 4.49
C ASP A 44 0.35 -7.97 4.39
N PHE A 45 -0.82 -7.37 4.55
CA PHE A 45 -1.00 -5.93 4.56
C PHE A 45 -2.15 -5.51 5.46
N ASP A 46 -2.13 -4.26 5.88
CA ASP A 46 -3.17 -3.59 6.63
C ASP A 46 -3.54 -2.27 5.94
N THR A 47 -4.83 -1.96 5.89
CA THR A 47 -5.34 -0.69 5.38
C THR A 47 -6.23 -0.02 6.41
N ARG A 48 -5.83 1.16 6.85
CA ARG A 48 -6.53 1.95 7.86
C ARG A 48 -7.05 3.24 7.27
N PHE A 49 -8.36 3.32 7.13
CA PHE A 49 -9.05 4.56 6.80
C PHE A 49 -9.24 5.42 8.04
N THR A 50 -8.89 6.70 7.94
CA THR A 50 -9.17 7.70 8.97
C THR A 50 -10.12 8.73 8.37
N SER A 51 -11.34 8.76 8.90
CA SER A 51 -12.33 9.76 8.51
C SER A 51 -11.86 11.16 8.89
N GLU A 52 -12.32 12.14 8.12
CA GLU A 52 -12.13 13.54 8.49
C GLU A 52 -12.80 13.82 9.83
N THR A 53 -12.09 14.58 10.67
CA THR A 53 -12.62 15.16 11.90
C THR A 53 -12.22 16.62 11.94
N ARG A 54 -12.80 17.41 12.87
CA ARG A 54 -12.35 18.80 13.11
C ARG A 54 -10.85 18.95 13.42
N ARG A 55 -10.14 17.86 13.71
CA ARG A 55 -8.71 17.84 14.06
C ARG A 55 -7.83 17.09 13.05
N SER A 56 -8.42 16.43 12.04
CA SER A 56 -7.66 15.56 11.14
C SER A 56 -8.31 15.51 9.76
N SER A 57 -7.50 15.73 8.73
CA SER A 57 -7.92 15.53 7.34
C SER A 57 -8.21 14.05 7.04
N LYS A 58 -9.10 13.81 6.08
CA LYS A 58 -9.40 12.47 5.58
C LYS A 58 -8.12 11.83 5.03
N SER A 59 -7.78 10.64 5.51
CA SER A 59 -6.57 9.94 5.08
C SER A 59 -6.75 8.44 5.05
N ILE A 60 -5.88 7.78 4.30
CA ILE A 60 -5.76 6.33 4.31
C ILE A 60 -4.31 5.94 4.51
N THR A 61 -4.08 5.04 5.46
CA THR A 61 -2.77 4.47 5.72
C THR A 61 -2.75 3.03 5.23
N VAL A 62 -1.73 2.68 4.47
CA VAL A 62 -1.50 1.32 3.97
C VAL A 62 -0.16 0.86 4.54
N THR A 63 -0.18 -0.26 5.24
CA THR A 63 1.00 -0.91 5.79
C THR A 63 1.17 -2.26 5.12
N ILE A 64 2.34 -2.52 4.56
CA ILE A 64 2.66 -3.76 3.86
C ILE A 64 3.77 -4.44 4.66
N TYR A 65 3.50 -5.67 5.09
CA TYR A 65 4.42 -6.47 5.89
C TYR A 65 5.19 -7.41 4.95
N ILE A 66 6.45 -7.05 4.67
CA ILE A 66 7.30 -7.80 3.74
C ILE A 66 7.94 -8.99 4.46
N ASN A 67 8.35 -8.79 5.71
CA ASN A 67 8.85 -9.82 6.62
C ASN A 67 8.74 -9.32 8.06
N SER A 68 9.13 -10.15 9.04
CA SER A 68 9.07 -9.83 10.48
C SER A 68 9.86 -8.59 10.91
N SER A 69 10.73 -8.06 10.06
CA SER A 69 11.57 -6.87 10.33
C SER A 69 11.35 -5.71 9.36
N THR A 70 10.65 -5.92 8.25
CA THR A 70 10.52 -4.95 7.15
C THR A 70 9.07 -4.68 6.87
N THR A 71 8.66 -3.45 7.16
CA THR A 71 7.32 -2.93 6.90
C THR A 71 7.41 -1.66 6.07
N ILE A 72 6.57 -1.56 5.04
CA ILE A 72 6.40 -0.32 4.27
C ILE A 72 5.07 0.28 4.68
N THR A 73 5.10 1.47 5.30
CA THR A 73 3.89 2.21 5.66
C THR A 73 3.85 3.51 4.87
N ARG A 74 2.71 3.77 4.23
CA ARG A 74 2.42 5.04 3.56
C ARG A 74 1.05 5.55 3.98
N THR A 75 0.95 6.85 4.18
CA THR A 75 -0.31 7.54 4.43
C THR A 75 -0.56 8.50 3.28
N PHE A 76 -1.72 8.35 2.64
CA PHE A 76 -2.19 9.24 1.60
C PHE A 76 -3.30 10.11 2.17
N LEU A 77 -3.21 11.40 1.89
CA LEU A 77 -4.31 12.34 2.13
C LEU A 77 -5.23 12.25 0.92
N PHE A 78 -6.54 12.26 1.17
CA PHE A 78 -7.48 12.46 0.07
C PHE A 78 -7.47 13.95 -0.26
N ASP A 79 -6.94 14.30 -1.44
CA ASP A 79 -7.23 15.60 -2.05
C ASP A 79 -8.70 15.60 -2.50
N GLU A 80 -9.40 16.70 -2.23
CA GLU A 80 -10.79 16.94 -2.68
C GLU A 80 -10.89 17.03 -4.21
#